data_AF-A0A7Y1ZTZ4-F1
#
_entry.id   AF-A0A7Y1ZTZ4-F1
#
_cell.length_a   1.000
_cell.length_b   1.000
_cell.length_c   1.000
_cell.angle_alpha   90.00
_cell.angle_beta   90.00
_cell.angle_gamma   90.00
#
_symmetry.space_group_name_H-M   'P 1'
#
loop_
_entity.id
_entity.type
_entity.pdbx_description
1 polymer ?
#
loop_
_entity_poly.entity_id
_entity_poly.type
_entity_poly.pdbx_seq_one_letter_code
_entity_poly.pdbx_strand_id
1 'polypeptide(L)'
;MTPRPFTVLGIQQIAVGGLDKGALTGLWSGLLGIDKVGDYVNEAENVDEDILRLGRGPHAVEIDLMQPLDPDRAPKVHAPALNHVGLWIDDLAAAVAWLTEAGMRFTPGGIRRGAAGHDVCFLHPKGTEDSPRSGEGVLIELIQAPADVIEALS
;
A
#
# COMPACT_ATOMS: atom_id res chain seq x y z
N MET A 1 13.89 18.48 17.28
CA MET A 1 13.02 17.91 16.22
C MET A 1 11.59 18.19 16.62
N THR A 2 10.77 18.75 15.73
CA THR A 2 9.33 18.91 15.97
C THR A 2 8.73 17.52 16.21
N PRO A 3 7.88 17.32 17.24
CA PRO A 3 7.19 16.05 17.41
C PRO A 3 6.38 15.72 16.16
N ARG A 4 6.31 14.43 15.84
CA ARG A 4 5.56 13.94 14.69
C ARG A 4 4.05 14.12 14.96
N PRO A 5 3.27 14.73 14.05
CA PRO A 5 1.85 15.03 14.27
C PRO A 5 0.92 13.88 13.85
N PHE A 6 1.44 12.66 13.70
CA PHE A 6 0.71 11.47 13.26
C PHE A 6 1.31 10.21 13.87
N THR A 7 0.52 9.15 13.90
CA THR A 7 0.86 7.82 14.40
C THR A 7 0.82 6.81 13.25
N VAL A 8 1.76 5.86 13.26
CA VAL A 8 1.66 4.67 12.39
C VAL A 8 1.01 3.60 13.25
N LEU A 9 -0.20 3.20 12.89
CA LEU A 9 -1.05 2.34 13.71
C LEU A 9 -0.76 0.85 13.49
N GLY A 10 -0.30 0.48 12.30
CA GLY A 10 0.01 -0.90 11.95
C GLY A 10 0.15 -1.11 10.45
N ILE A 11 0.30 -2.36 10.06
CA ILE A 11 0.27 -2.77 8.66
C ILE A 11 -1.18 -2.89 8.23
N GLN A 12 -1.50 -2.31 7.07
CA GLN A 12 -2.79 -2.48 6.44
C GLN A 12 -2.72 -3.57 5.37
N GLN A 13 -1.77 -3.49 4.44
CA GLN A 13 -1.61 -4.49 3.38
C GLN A 13 -0.14 -4.82 3.06
N ILE A 14 0.07 -6.00 2.50
CA ILE A 14 1.30 -6.40 1.82
C ILE A 14 0.95 -6.79 0.40
N ALA A 15 1.50 -6.07 -0.58
CA ALA A 15 1.19 -6.32 -1.97
C ALA A 15 2.25 -7.24 -2.61
N VAL A 16 1.77 -8.31 -3.25
CA VAL A 16 2.57 -9.34 -3.90
C VAL A 16 2.21 -9.39 -5.38
N GLY A 17 3.18 -9.07 -6.24
CA GLY A 17 3.03 -9.01 -7.68
C GLY A 17 3.53 -10.25 -8.41
N GLY A 18 2.85 -10.60 -9.50
CA GLY A 18 3.25 -11.63 -10.45
C GLY A 18 2.72 -11.33 -11.85
N LEU A 19 3.25 -12.00 -12.89
CA LEU A 19 2.71 -11.89 -14.25
C LEU A 19 1.37 -12.64 -14.42
N ASP A 20 1.09 -13.56 -13.50
CA ASP A 20 -0.14 -14.36 -13.46
C ASP A 20 -0.66 -14.40 -12.02
N LYS A 21 -1.77 -13.69 -11.77
CA LYS A 21 -2.47 -13.68 -10.48
C LYS A 21 -3.10 -15.04 -10.17
N GLY A 22 -3.42 -15.86 -11.17
CA GLY A 22 -3.98 -17.20 -10.99
C GLY A 22 -3.03 -18.11 -10.21
N ALA A 23 -1.73 -18.11 -10.57
CA ALA A 23 -0.71 -18.85 -9.83
C ALA A 23 -0.57 -18.37 -8.38
N LEU A 24 -0.61 -17.05 -8.14
CA LEU A 24 -0.59 -16.48 -6.80
C LEU A 24 -1.83 -16.94 -6.00
N THR A 25 -3.01 -16.78 -6.56
CA THR A 25 -4.28 -17.16 -5.92
C THR A 25 -4.34 -18.65 -5.59
N GLY A 26 -3.86 -19.50 -6.51
CA GLY A 26 -3.76 -20.94 -6.28
C GLY A 26 -2.87 -21.30 -5.09
N LEU A 27 -1.77 -20.57 -4.88
CA LEU A 27 -0.91 -20.74 -3.71
C LEU A 27 -1.57 -20.18 -2.44
N TRP A 28 -1.85 -18.87 -2.42
CA TRP A 28 -2.18 -18.14 -1.20
C TRP A 28 -3.60 -18.44 -0.70
N SER A 29 -4.58 -18.50 -1.59
CA SER A 29 -5.96 -18.84 -1.21
C SER A 29 -6.18 -20.35 -1.25
N GLY A 30 -5.66 -21.04 -2.29
CA GLY A 30 -5.83 -22.48 -2.45
C GLY A 30 -5.04 -23.33 -1.44
N LEU A 31 -3.70 -23.30 -1.51
CA LEU A 31 -2.86 -24.17 -0.70
C LEU A 31 -2.67 -23.67 0.75
N LEU A 32 -2.51 -22.37 0.94
CA LEU A 32 -2.35 -21.77 2.26
C LEU A 32 -3.70 -21.48 2.96
N GLY A 33 -4.80 -21.52 2.23
CA GLY A 33 -6.16 -21.43 2.80
C GLY A 33 -6.55 -20.04 3.30
N ILE A 34 -5.97 -18.97 2.75
CA ILE A 34 -6.33 -17.60 3.14
C ILE A 34 -7.57 -17.15 2.36
N ASP A 35 -8.56 -16.62 3.06
CA ASP A 35 -9.82 -16.19 2.46
C ASP A 35 -9.63 -14.99 1.53
N LYS A 36 -10.10 -15.12 0.29
CA LYS A 36 -10.30 -13.99 -0.62
C LYS A 36 -11.55 -13.22 -0.18
N VAL A 37 -11.37 -11.93 0.08
CA VAL A 37 -12.44 -11.04 0.56
C VAL A 37 -12.89 -10.03 -0.49
N GLY A 38 -12.15 -9.89 -1.58
CA GLY A 38 -12.51 -9.01 -2.69
C GLY A 38 -11.57 -9.14 -3.88
N ASP A 39 -11.89 -8.38 -4.92
CA ASP A 39 -11.07 -8.15 -6.10
C ASP A 39 -11.26 -6.71 -6.60
N TYR A 40 -10.25 -6.20 -7.30
CA TYR A 40 -10.25 -4.85 -7.84
C TYR A 40 -9.45 -4.78 -9.14
N VAL A 41 -9.94 -3.97 -10.08
CA VAL A 41 -9.29 -3.74 -11.38
C VAL A 41 -9.19 -2.24 -11.62
N ASN A 42 -7.99 -1.76 -11.98
CA ASN A 42 -7.76 -0.37 -12.32
C ASN A 42 -6.88 -0.24 -13.55
N GLU A 43 -7.49 0.25 -14.63
CA GLU A 43 -6.82 0.47 -15.91
C GLU A 43 -5.74 1.55 -15.86
N ALA A 44 -5.91 2.58 -15.03
CA ALA A 44 -4.95 3.69 -14.92
C ALA A 44 -3.69 3.27 -14.15
N GLU A 45 -3.85 2.42 -13.13
CA GLU A 45 -2.76 1.88 -12.31
C GLU A 45 -2.19 0.56 -12.87
N ASN A 46 -2.69 0.10 -14.02
CA ASN A 46 -2.26 -1.11 -14.70
C ASN A 46 -2.31 -2.35 -13.81
N VAL A 47 -3.40 -2.53 -13.07
CA VAL A 47 -3.50 -3.59 -12.05
C VAL A 47 -4.85 -4.30 -12.10
N ASP A 48 -4.78 -5.61 -11.87
CA ASP A 48 -5.89 -6.50 -11.56
C ASP A 48 -5.46 -7.31 -10.33
N GLU A 49 -6.21 -7.22 -9.22
CA GLU A 49 -5.78 -7.74 -7.92
C GLU A 49 -6.86 -8.53 -7.18
N ASP A 50 -6.41 -9.51 -6.41
CA ASP A 50 -7.22 -10.30 -5.48
C ASP A 50 -6.81 -9.90 -4.06
N ILE A 51 -7.78 -9.54 -3.25
CA ILE A 51 -7.56 -9.07 -1.87
C ILE A 51 -7.85 -10.23 -0.93
N LEU A 52 -6.82 -10.70 -0.24
CA LEU A 52 -6.93 -11.73 0.79
C LEU A 52 -6.86 -11.10 2.18
N ARG A 53 -7.43 -11.75 3.20
CA ARG A 53 -7.43 -11.21 4.56
C ARG A 53 -6.86 -12.18 5.60
N LEU A 54 -5.93 -11.70 6.40
CA LEU A 54 -5.35 -12.37 7.56
C LEU A 54 -5.82 -11.71 8.86
N GLY A 55 -6.18 -12.52 9.86
CA GLY A 55 -6.59 -12.02 11.16
C GLY A 55 -8.00 -11.43 11.19
N ARG A 56 -8.30 -10.68 12.25
CA ARG A 56 -9.65 -10.14 12.52
C ARG A 56 -9.55 -8.77 13.20
N GLY A 57 -10.60 -7.97 13.04
CA GLY A 57 -10.73 -6.67 13.70
C GLY A 57 -9.68 -5.65 13.24
N PRO A 58 -9.33 -4.67 14.09
CA PRO A 58 -8.41 -3.57 13.76
C PRO A 58 -7.00 -4.01 13.37
N HIS A 59 -6.57 -5.21 13.76
CA HIS A 59 -5.26 -5.77 13.43
C HIS A 59 -5.27 -6.70 12.22
N ALA A 60 -6.39 -6.80 11.49
CA ALA A 60 -6.42 -7.59 10.27
C ALA A 60 -5.51 -6.94 9.21
N VAL A 61 -4.82 -7.79 8.45
CA VAL A 61 -3.90 -7.38 7.38
C VAL A 61 -4.36 -7.99 6.06
N GLU A 62 -4.31 -7.20 5.00
CA GLU A 62 -4.62 -7.64 3.65
C GLU A 62 -3.36 -8.13 2.92
N ILE A 63 -3.55 -9.10 2.04
CA ILE A 63 -2.54 -9.49 1.04
C ILE A 63 -3.13 -9.23 -0.33
N ASP A 64 -2.54 -8.28 -1.05
CA ASP A 64 -3.00 -7.90 -2.38
C ASP A 64 -2.18 -8.64 -3.43
N LEU A 65 -2.82 -9.59 -4.10
CA LEU A 65 -2.18 -10.38 -5.15
C LEU A 65 -2.41 -9.69 -6.49
N MET A 66 -1.37 -9.05 -7.02
CA MET A 66 -1.47 -8.20 -8.19
C MET A 66 -0.94 -8.86 -9.46
N GLN A 67 -1.63 -8.65 -10.59
CA GLN A 67 -1.07 -8.82 -11.93
C GLN A 67 -1.22 -7.54 -12.75
N PRO A 68 -0.32 -7.27 -13.71
CA PRO A 68 -0.50 -6.17 -14.63
C PRO A 68 -1.58 -6.51 -15.66
N LEU A 69 -2.39 -5.52 -16.04
CA LEU A 69 -3.29 -5.65 -17.19
C LEU A 69 -2.50 -5.74 -18.51
N ASP A 70 -1.41 -4.97 -18.60
CA ASP A 70 -0.44 -5.01 -19.68
C ASP A 70 0.98 -5.07 -19.07
N PRO A 71 1.73 -6.17 -19.24
CA PRO A 71 3.06 -6.33 -18.62
C PRO A 71 4.12 -5.36 -19.17
N ASP A 72 3.91 -4.78 -20.35
CA ASP A 72 4.83 -3.84 -20.97
C ASP A 72 4.58 -2.38 -20.54
N ARG A 73 3.44 -2.12 -19.89
CA ARG A 73 3.03 -0.79 -19.44
C ARG A 73 3.43 -0.52 -17.98
N ALA A 74 3.69 0.74 -17.66
CA ALA A 74 3.85 1.19 -16.27
C ALA A 74 2.50 1.61 -15.68
N PRO A 75 2.25 1.42 -14.37
CA PRO A 75 3.12 0.81 -13.36
C PRO A 75 3.38 -0.70 -13.54
N LYS A 76 4.57 -1.16 -13.11
CA LYS A 76 4.95 -2.58 -13.13
C LYS A 76 4.63 -3.24 -11.79
N VAL A 77 3.36 -3.54 -11.54
CA VAL A 77 2.90 -4.11 -10.26
C VAL A 77 3.49 -5.49 -9.94
N HIS A 78 3.99 -6.21 -10.95
CA HIS A 78 4.67 -7.50 -10.80
C HIS A 78 6.15 -7.40 -10.40
N ALA A 79 6.75 -6.20 -10.40
CA ALA A 79 8.18 -6.02 -10.22
C ALA A 79 8.51 -4.82 -9.31
N PRO A 80 9.10 -5.05 -8.12
CA PRO A 80 9.47 -6.35 -7.53
C PRO A 80 8.25 -7.21 -7.13
N ALA A 81 8.48 -8.50 -6.89
CA ALA A 81 7.42 -9.45 -6.53
C ALA A 81 6.84 -9.15 -5.14
N LEU A 82 7.65 -8.79 -4.14
CA LEU A 82 7.15 -8.12 -2.94
C LEU A 82 7.09 -6.63 -3.26
N ASN A 83 5.93 -6.16 -3.70
CA ASN A 83 5.81 -4.89 -4.40
C ASN A 83 5.87 -3.70 -3.44
N HIS A 84 5.00 -3.68 -2.43
CA HIS A 84 4.96 -2.63 -1.42
C HIS A 84 4.34 -3.13 -0.09
N VAL A 85 4.53 -2.31 0.94
CA VAL A 85 3.85 -2.43 2.24
C VAL A 85 2.99 -1.20 2.45
N GLY A 86 1.74 -1.41 2.86
CA GLY A 86 0.81 -0.38 3.29
C GLY A 86 0.75 -0.23 4.80
N LEU A 87 0.79 1.02 5.26
CA LEU A 87 0.74 1.39 6.67
C LEU A 87 -0.49 2.22 6.98
N TRP A 88 -1.20 1.84 8.04
CA TRP A 88 -2.27 2.65 8.61
C TRP A 88 -1.71 3.90 9.28
N ILE A 89 -2.24 5.06 8.91
CA ILE A 89 -1.92 6.38 9.46
C ILE A 89 -3.19 7.01 10.02
N ASP A 90 -3.12 7.56 11.24
CA ASP A 90 -4.25 8.23 11.90
C ASP A 90 -4.65 9.57 11.25
N ASP A 91 -3.67 10.37 10.84
CA ASP A 91 -3.85 11.62 10.08
C ASP A 91 -2.88 11.66 8.90
N LEU A 92 -3.36 11.20 7.75
CA LEU A 92 -2.56 11.12 6.53
C LEU A 92 -2.16 12.50 6.01
N ALA A 93 -3.02 13.51 6.15
CA ALA A 93 -2.74 14.86 5.68
C ALA A 93 -1.60 15.50 6.49
N ALA A 94 -1.65 15.38 7.82
CA ALA A 94 -0.58 15.83 8.70
C ALA A 94 0.72 15.05 8.45
N ALA A 95 0.62 13.75 8.19
CA ALA A 95 1.77 12.93 7.84
C ALA A 95 2.46 13.38 6.55
N VAL A 96 1.69 13.60 5.48
CA VAL A 96 2.22 14.10 4.20
C VAL A 96 2.90 15.45 4.39
N ALA A 97 2.24 16.41 5.02
CA ALA A 97 2.81 17.74 5.25
C ALA A 97 4.15 17.68 6.00
N TRP A 98 4.18 16.97 7.14
CA TRP A 98 5.36 16.85 7.97
C TRP A 98 6.52 16.11 7.28
N LEU A 99 6.20 15.03 6.55
CA LEU A 99 7.20 14.26 5.80
C LEU A 99 7.76 15.07 4.62
N THR A 100 6.92 15.84 3.92
CA THR A 100 7.37 16.75 2.85
C THR A 100 8.34 17.80 3.40
N GLU A 101 8.02 18.45 4.53
CA GLU A 101 8.93 19.38 5.21
C GLU A 101 10.25 18.72 5.64
N ALA A 102 10.20 17.43 5.99
CA ALA A 102 11.38 16.64 6.33
C ALA A 102 12.23 16.21 5.12
N GLY A 103 11.83 16.54 3.88
CA GLY A 103 12.53 16.20 2.64
C GLY A 103 12.21 14.80 2.11
N MET A 104 11.07 14.21 2.49
CA MET A 104 10.59 12.95 1.98
C MET A 104 10.08 13.07 0.55
N ARG A 105 10.54 12.17 -0.33
CA ARG A 105 10.02 12.07 -1.69
C ARG A 105 8.79 11.18 -1.75
N PHE A 106 7.70 11.73 -2.26
CA PHE A 106 6.48 11.00 -2.59
C PHE A 106 6.48 10.58 -4.07
N THR A 107 5.71 9.55 -4.41
CA THR A 107 5.38 9.27 -5.81
C THR A 107 4.45 10.37 -6.35
N PRO A 108 4.36 10.53 -7.68
CA PRO A 108 3.31 11.37 -8.27
C PRO A 108 1.91 10.90 -7.86
N GLY A 109 0.93 11.82 -7.91
CA GLY A 109 -0.49 11.53 -7.68
C GLY A 109 -1.06 12.08 -6.38
N GLY A 110 -0.22 12.41 -5.39
CA GLY A 110 -0.69 12.94 -4.10
C GLY A 110 -1.60 11.97 -3.35
N ILE A 111 -2.40 12.51 -2.42
CA ILE A 111 -3.44 11.75 -1.73
C ILE A 111 -4.60 11.47 -2.70
N ARG A 112 -4.95 10.20 -2.87
CA ARG A 112 -6.05 9.75 -3.75
C ARG A 112 -6.74 8.51 -3.17
N ARG A 113 -7.88 8.12 -3.74
CA ARG A 113 -8.63 6.94 -3.31
C ARG A 113 -7.95 5.65 -3.81
N GLY A 114 -7.61 4.73 -2.91
CA GLY A 114 -7.05 3.41 -3.19
C GLY A 114 -8.11 2.32 -3.39
N ALA A 115 -7.67 1.08 -3.64
CA ALA A 115 -8.52 -0.07 -3.98
C ALA A 115 -9.53 -0.44 -2.88
N ALA A 116 -9.08 -0.47 -1.62
CA ALA A 116 -9.93 -0.72 -0.45
C ALA A 116 -10.82 0.49 -0.08
N GLY A 117 -10.83 1.56 -0.89
CA GLY A 117 -11.68 2.72 -0.66
C GLY A 117 -11.16 3.69 0.41
N HIS A 118 -9.90 3.60 0.80
CA HIS A 118 -9.24 4.56 1.70
C HIS A 118 -8.45 5.62 0.93
N ASP A 119 -8.16 6.76 1.57
CA ASP A 119 -7.23 7.73 1.02
C ASP A 119 -5.79 7.25 1.21
N VAL A 120 -5.00 7.30 0.15
CA VAL A 120 -3.65 6.73 0.08
C VAL A 120 -2.67 7.68 -0.61
N CYS A 121 -1.40 7.59 -0.25
CA CYS A 121 -0.28 8.13 -1.02
C CYS A 121 0.95 7.21 -0.87
N PHE A 122 1.97 7.37 -1.70
CA PHE A 122 3.14 6.50 -1.66
C PHE A 122 4.43 7.29 -1.47
N LEU A 123 5.33 6.72 -0.67
CA LEU A 123 6.71 7.16 -0.56
C LEU A 123 7.51 6.53 -1.69
N HIS A 124 8.26 7.35 -2.43
CA HIS A 124 9.06 6.84 -3.52
C HIS A 124 10.23 5.99 -2.98
N PRO A 125 10.58 4.84 -3.57
CA PRO A 125 11.66 3.97 -3.08
C PRO A 125 13.05 4.61 -3.12
N LYS A 126 13.23 5.69 -3.89
CA LYS A 126 14.52 6.36 -4.14
C LYS A 126 14.38 7.86 -3.97
N GLY A 127 15.31 8.50 -3.28
CA GLY A 127 15.35 9.97 -3.16
C GLY A 127 15.75 10.68 -4.46
N THR A 128 15.76 12.00 -4.40
CA THR A 128 16.34 12.93 -5.40
C THR A 128 17.15 14.00 -4.69
N GLU A 129 17.81 14.89 -5.44
CA GLU A 129 18.50 16.05 -4.85
C GLU A 129 17.54 16.96 -4.06
N ASP A 130 16.36 17.27 -4.62
CA ASP A 130 15.34 18.10 -3.97
C ASP A 130 14.59 17.41 -2.83
N SER A 131 14.58 16.08 -2.80
CA SER A 131 13.86 15.28 -1.80
C SER A 131 14.70 14.04 -1.45
N PRO A 132 15.72 14.21 -0.59
CA PRO A 132 16.75 13.20 -0.39
C PRO A 132 16.27 11.99 0.40
N ARG A 133 15.19 12.10 1.18
CA ARG A 133 14.65 10.97 1.95
C ARG A 133 13.67 10.16 1.10
N SER A 134 13.63 8.86 1.37
CA SER A 134 12.85 7.91 0.57
C SER A 134 12.40 6.70 1.38
N GLY A 135 11.72 5.76 0.72
CA GLY A 135 11.43 4.44 1.28
C GLY A 135 12.64 3.49 1.34
N GLU A 136 13.87 4.00 1.13
CA GLU A 136 15.13 3.25 1.26
C GLU A 136 15.15 1.92 0.47
N GLY A 137 14.67 1.98 -0.77
CA GLY A 137 14.57 0.83 -1.68
C GLY A 137 13.22 0.12 -1.68
N VAL A 138 12.29 0.50 -0.81
CA VAL A 138 10.96 -0.09 -0.70
C VAL A 138 9.89 0.94 -1.10
N LEU A 139 8.90 0.51 -1.88
CA LEU A 139 7.68 1.30 -2.09
C LEU A 139 6.82 1.16 -0.84
N ILE A 140 6.47 2.29 -0.22
CA ILE A 140 5.67 2.30 1.02
C ILE A 140 4.41 3.10 0.75
N GLU A 141 3.27 2.50 1.01
CA GLU A 141 1.98 3.16 0.95
C GLU A 141 1.58 3.64 2.34
N LEU A 142 1.08 4.87 2.41
CA LEU A 142 0.50 5.46 3.61
C LEU A 142 -1.00 5.58 3.39
N ILE A 143 -1.78 4.94 4.25
CA ILE A 143 -3.22 4.81 4.12
C ILE A 143 -3.90 5.48 5.32
N GLN A 144 -4.89 6.34 5.05
CA GLN A 144 -5.74 6.92 6.08
C GLN A 144 -6.58 5.83 6.74
N ALA A 145 -6.32 5.59 8.02
CA ALA A 145 -7.07 4.64 8.82
C ALA A 145 -8.53 5.08 9.01
N PRO A 146 -9.49 4.15 8.94
CA PRO A 146 -10.88 4.44 9.33
C PRO A 146 -10.99 4.65 10.84
N ALA A 147 -12.10 5.28 11.25
CA ALA A 147 -12.30 5.72 12.64
C ALA A 147 -12.21 4.57 13.66
N ASP A 148 -12.70 3.38 13.33
CA ASP A 148 -12.67 2.20 14.20
C ASP A 148 -11.24 1.64 14.40
N VAL A 149 -10.39 1.74 13.38
CA VAL A 149 -8.96 1.38 13.48
C VAL A 149 -8.21 2.42 14.31
N ILE A 150 -8.50 3.71 14.12
CA ILE A 150 -7.91 4.79 14.91
C ILE A 150 -8.28 4.61 16.39
N GLU A 151 -9.57 4.49 16.70
CA GLU A 151 -10.06 4.34 18.08
C GLU A 151 -9.42 3.14 18.79
N ALA A 152 -9.18 2.05 18.07
CA ALA A 152 -8.61 0.84 18.66
C ALA A 152 -7.09 0.88 18.83
N LEU A 153 -6.35 1.64 18.01
CA LEU A 153 -4.89 1.51 17.87
C LEU A 153 -4.09 2.78 18.20
N SER A 154 -4.73 3.93 18.42
CA SER A 154 -4.06 5.20 18.75
C SER A 154 -3.69 5.34 20.22
#